data_AF-A0A7V5MR23-F1
#
_entry.id   AF-A0A7V5MR23-F1
#
_cell.length_a   1.000
_cell.length_b   1.000
_cell.length_c   1.000
_cell.angle_alpha   90.00
_cell.angle_beta   90.00
_cell.angle_gamma   90.00
#
_symmetry.space_group_name_H-M   'P 1'
#
loop_
_entity.id
_entity.type
_entity.pdbx_description
1 polymer ?
#
loop_
_entity_poly.entity_id
_entity_poly.type
_entity_poly.pdbx_seq_one_letter_code
_entity_poly.pdbx_strand_id
1 'polypeptide(L)'
;MRHIRNFSIIAHIDHGKSTLADRLIQRCGGLSEREMEDQVLDSMDLERERGITIKAQSVTLQYTARDGETYTFNIIDTPGHVDFSYEVSRSLSACEGALLVVDASQGVEAQSVANCYTAIDQGLEVVPVLNKIDLPSADPERVIHEIEEIIGIEAEDALRVSAKTGEGVDELLEAIVTRIPPPEGDEEAPLQALIIDSWFDNYLGVVALVRVVQGRMRKRDRILAMSVGRQYQVDKVGVFTPHAEERDELAAGDVGYVIAGIKDIGGAKVGDTFTHVDRPAAEPLPGFQEVQPRVFAGLYPVSSDDYEDL
;
A
#
# COMPACT_ATOMS: atom_id res chain seq x y z
N MET A 1 -18.01 4.21 -5.17
CA MET A 1 -17.30 3.73 -3.96
C MET A 1 -17.63 2.31 -3.50
N ARG A 2 -18.90 1.84 -3.51
CA ARG A 2 -19.29 0.52 -2.95
C ARG A 2 -18.48 -0.70 -3.46
N HIS A 3 -17.96 -0.61 -4.68
CA HIS A 3 -17.17 -1.67 -5.32
C HIS A 3 -15.65 -1.44 -5.25
N ILE A 4 -15.17 -0.54 -4.39
CA ILE A 4 -13.73 -0.35 -4.17
C ILE A 4 -13.33 -1.06 -2.89
N ARG A 5 -12.16 -1.72 -2.87
CA ARG A 5 -11.51 -2.24 -1.66
C ARG A 5 -10.07 -1.75 -1.64
N ASN A 6 -9.70 -1.01 -0.60
CA ASN A 6 -8.33 -0.56 -0.41
C ASN A 6 -7.76 -1.35 0.76
N PHE A 7 -6.72 -2.11 0.48
CA PHE A 7 -6.12 -2.95 1.48
C PHE A 7 -4.62 -3.06 1.31
N SER A 8 -3.96 -3.37 2.40
CA SER A 8 -2.53 -3.60 2.43
C SER A 8 -2.23 -5.05 2.80
N ILE A 9 -1.04 -5.51 2.46
CA ILE A 9 -0.57 -6.85 2.84
C ILE A 9 0.50 -6.67 3.90
N ILE A 10 0.27 -7.23 5.08
CA ILE A 10 1.16 -7.18 6.23
C ILE A 10 1.69 -8.58 6.46
N ALA A 11 3.02 -8.73 6.52
CA ALA A 11 3.65 -10.01 6.82
C ALA A 11 5.01 -9.79 7.47
N HIS A 12 5.49 -10.82 8.18
CA HIS A 12 6.92 -10.93 8.49
C HIS A 12 7.73 -11.21 7.23
N ILE A 13 9.04 -10.99 7.31
CA ILE A 13 9.99 -11.33 6.25
C ILE A 13 9.83 -12.82 5.90
N ASP A 14 9.93 -13.13 4.61
CA ASP A 14 9.78 -14.48 4.05
C ASP A 14 8.42 -15.17 4.26
N HIS A 15 7.41 -14.55 4.88
CA HIS A 15 6.05 -15.15 4.97
C HIS A 15 5.29 -15.18 3.63
N GLY A 16 5.89 -14.64 2.56
CA GLY A 16 5.38 -14.74 1.18
C GLY A 16 4.43 -13.62 0.77
N LYS A 17 4.59 -12.42 1.34
CA LYS A 17 3.86 -11.19 0.99
C LYS A 17 3.92 -10.86 -0.51
N SER A 18 5.11 -10.66 -1.07
CA SER A 18 5.28 -10.32 -2.48
C SER A 18 4.74 -11.42 -3.40
N THR A 19 5.00 -12.69 -3.06
CA THR A 19 4.48 -13.84 -3.83
C THR A 19 2.94 -13.89 -3.82
N LEU A 20 2.30 -13.56 -2.70
CA LEU A 20 0.84 -13.50 -2.62
C LEU A 20 0.31 -12.34 -3.45
N ALA A 21 0.93 -11.17 -3.35
CA ALA A 21 0.56 -9.99 -4.12
C ALA A 21 0.66 -10.24 -5.64
N ASP A 22 1.76 -10.83 -6.11
CA ASP A 22 1.93 -11.25 -7.51
C ASP A 22 0.83 -12.23 -7.95
N ARG A 23 0.43 -13.15 -7.07
CA ARG A 23 -0.64 -14.11 -7.34
C ARG A 23 -2.00 -13.43 -7.46
N LEU A 24 -2.29 -12.44 -6.62
CA LEU A 24 -3.51 -11.63 -6.72
C LEU A 24 -3.54 -10.86 -8.05
N ILE A 25 -2.41 -10.26 -8.44
CA ILE A 25 -2.26 -9.55 -9.72
C ILE A 25 -2.55 -10.50 -10.90
N GLN A 26 -1.98 -11.69 -10.89
CA GLN A 26 -2.23 -12.71 -11.92
C GLN A 26 -3.71 -13.07 -12.03
N ARG A 27 -4.34 -13.37 -10.89
CA ARG A 27 -5.74 -13.80 -10.86
C ARG A 27 -6.70 -12.74 -11.32
N CYS A 28 -6.39 -11.46 -11.07
CA CYS A 28 -7.18 -10.33 -11.56
C CYS A 28 -6.86 -9.94 -13.01
N GLY A 29 -5.97 -10.68 -13.70
CA GLY A 29 -5.60 -10.41 -15.09
C GLY A 29 -4.74 -9.15 -15.27
N GLY A 30 -4.07 -8.68 -14.22
CA GLY A 30 -3.25 -7.47 -14.25
C GLY A 30 -1.94 -7.62 -15.05
N LEU A 31 -1.52 -8.86 -15.38
CA LEU A 31 -0.30 -9.17 -16.11
C LEU A 31 -0.46 -10.42 -16.98
N SER A 32 0.27 -10.48 -18.09
CA SER A 32 0.44 -11.70 -18.88
C SER A 32 1.38 -12.70 -18.18
N GLU A 33 1.28 -14.00 -18.49
CA GLU A 33 2.17 -15.04 -17.89
C GLU A 33 3.67 -14.76 -18.07
N ARG A 34 4.05 -13.99 -19.11
CA ARG A 34 5.45 -13.58 -19.36
C ARG A 34 5.93 -12.44 -18.46
N GLU A 35 5.02 -11.58 -18.01
CA GLU A 35 5.39 -10.46 -17.12
C GLU A 35 5.54 -10.92 -15.66
N MET A 36 5.17 -12.16 -15.35
CA MET A 36 5.28 -12.75 -14.01
C MET A 36 6.63 -13.42 -13.70
N GLU A 37 7.53 -13.56 -14.68
CA GLU A 37 8.81 -14.24 -14.45
C GLU A 37 9.75 -13.44 -13.53
N ASP A 38 9.51 -12.13 -13.37
CA ASP A 38 10.16 -11.25 -12.40
C ASP A 38 9.11 -10.76 -11.40
N GLN A 39 9.38 -10.82 -10.09
CA GLN A 39 8.51 -10.24 -9.05
C GLN A 39 8.19 -8.78 -9.42
N VAL A 40 6.93 -8.46 -9.71
CA VAL A 40 6.57 -7.20 -10.42
C VAL A 40 6.52 -6.01 -9.48
N LEU A 41 6.26 -6.26 -8.20
CA LEU A 41 6.20 -5.21 -7.19
C LEU A 41 7.58 -4.79 -6.68
N ASP A 42 8.58 -5.69 -6.74
CA ASP A 42 9.95 -5.39 -6.35
C ASP A 42 10.68 -4.72 -7.53
N SER A 43 10.45 -3.40 -7.65
CA SER A 43 10.93 -2.58 -8.76
C SER A 43 12.40 -2.15 -8.62
N MET A 44 12.96 -2.12 -7.41
CA MET A 44 14.35 -1.73 -7.18
C MET A 44 15.30 -2.94 -7.31
N ASP A 45 16.46 -2.73 -7.92
CA ASP A 45 17.51 -3.77 -8.02
C ASP A 45 17.93 -4.31 -6.64
N LEU A 46 17.93 -3.44 -5.62
CA LEU A 46 18.25 -3.81 -4.23
C LEU A 46 17.16 -4.66 -3.57
N GLU A 47 15.88 -4.43 -3.90
CA GLU A 47 14.75 -5.24 -3.42
C GLU A 47 14.89 -6.67 -3.97
N ARG A 48 15.20 -6.79 -5.27
CA ARG A 48 15.42 -8.08 -5.94
C ARG A 48 16.65 -8.81 -5.44
N GLU A 49 17.76 -8.10 -5.21
CA GLU A 49 19.00 -8.69 -4.68
C GLU A 49 18.81 -9.26 -3.28
N ARG A 50 18.01 -8.58 -2.44
CA ARG A 50 17.83 -8.95 -1.02
C ARG A 50 16.55 -9.73 -0.73
N GLY A 51 15.64 -9.86 -1.70
CA GLY A 51 14.34 -10.52 -1.53
C GLY A 51 13.42 -9.82 -0.53
N ILE A 52 13.53 -8.49 -0.38
CA ILE A 52 12.72 -7.69 0.55
C ILE A 52 12.04 -6.54 -0.17
N THR A 53 10.83 -6.18 0.26
CA THR A 53 10.19 -4.92 -0.16
C THR A 53 10.72 -3.77 0.69
N ILE A 54 11.32 -2.79 0.04
CA ILE A 54 11.90 -1.59 0.66
C ILE A 54 10.92 -0.44 0.56
N LYS A 55 10.19 -0.32 -0.56
CA LYS A 55 9.29 0.79 -0.81
C LYS A 55 7.86 0.34 -1.10
N ALA A 56 6.89 1.01 -0.51
CA ALA A 56 5.48 0.73 -0.80
C ALA A 56 5.14 1.00 -2.27
N GLN A 57 4.62 -0.02 -2.95
CA GLN A 57 4.07 0.07 -4.31
C GLN A 57 2.57 -0.14 -4.25
N SER A 58 1.81 0.69 -4.97
CA SER A 58 0.36 0.52 -5.09
C SER A 58 0.02 -0.11 -6.43
N VAL A 59 -0.90 -1.06 -6.43
CA VAL A 59 -1.47 -1.63 -7.67
C VAL A 59 -2.98 -1.66 -7.59
N THR A 60 -3.62 -1.16 -8.64
CA THR A 60 -5.06 -1.17 -8.88
C THR A 60 -5.40 -2.34 -9.80
N LEU A 61 -6.26 -3.23 -9.33
CA LEU A 61 -6.74 -4.41 -10.06
C LEU A 61 -8.25 -4.38 -10.22
N GLN A 62 -8.74 -5.03 -11.26
CA GLN A 62 -10.18 -5.24 -11.49
C GLN A 62 -10.51 -6.71 -11.24
N TYR A 63 -11.44 -6.99 -10.35
CA TYR A 63 -11.86 -8.34 -9.99
C TYR A 63 -13.36 -8.49 -10.19
N THR A 64 -13.79 -9.45 -11.01
CA THR A 64 -15.22 -9.80 -11.11
C THR A 64 -15.53 -10.89 -10.11
N ALA A 65 -16.29 -10.55 -9.08
CA ALA A 65 -16.62 -11.47 -8.01
C ALA A 65 -17.73 -12.45 -8.40
N ARG A 66 -17.96 -13.47 -7.58
CA ARG A 66 -19.02 -14.47 -7.77
C ARG A 66 -20.44 -13.90 -7.77
N ASP A 67 -20.64 -12.70 -7.23
CA ASP A 67 -21.91 -11.96 -7.31
C ASP A 67 -22.19 -11.36 -8.70
N GLY A 68 -21.20 -11.39 -9.60
CA GLY A 68 -21.27 -10.84 -10.95
C GLY A 68 -20.90 -9.36 -11.06
N GLU A 69 -20.60 -8.70 -9.95
CA GLU A 69 -20.15 -7.31 -9.92
C GLU A 69 -18.63 -7.21 -10.05
N THR A 70 -18.14 -6.11 -10.64
CA THR A 70 -16.71 -5.84 -10.76
C THR A 70 -16.25 -4.90 -9.66
N TYR A 71 -15.24 -5.32 -8.91
CA TYR A 71 -14.61 -4.61 -7.82
C TYR A 71 -13.24 -4.08 -8.22
N THR A 72 -12.93 -2.86 -7.80
CA THR A 72 -11.59 -2.27 -7.88
C THR A 72 -10.84 -2.58 -6.60
N PHE A 73 -9.75 -3.32 -6.71
CA PHE A 73 -8.83 -3.59 -5.59
C PHE A 73 -7.62 -2.69 -5.69
N ASN A 74 -7.42 -1.84 -4.68
CA ASN A 74 -6.19 -1.08 -4.52
C ASN A 74 -5.35 -1.76 -3.45
N ILE A 75 -4.29 -2.43 -3.90
CA ILE A 75 -3.32 -3.12 -3.07
C ILE A 75 -2.18 -2.15 -2.78
N ILE A 76 -1.86 -1.95 -1.51
CA ILE A 76 -0.65 -1.23 -1.11
C ILE A 76 0.29 -2.22 -0.43
N ASP A 77 1.41 -2.53 -1.08
CA ASP A 77 2.37 -3.47 -0.53
C ASP A 77 3.21 -2.79 0.56
N THR A 78 3.21 -3.33 1.78
CA THR A 78 3.92 -2.72 2.92
C THR A 78 5.29 -3.36 3.14
N PRO A 79 6.35 -2.63 3.53
CA PRO A 79 7.60 -3.26 3.91
C PRO A 79 7.44 -4.18 5.14
N GLY A 80 8.07 -5.36 5.13
CA GLY A 80 8.00 -6.31 6.25
C GLY A 80 8.98 -6.03 7.40
N HIS A 81 9.97 -5.15 7.18
CA HIS A 81 11.08 -4.94 8.12
C HIS A 81 10.80 -3.79 9.11
N VAL A 82 11.23 -3.94 10.37
CA VAL A 82 11.00 -2.98 11.48
C VAL A 82 11.51 -1.56 11.20
N ASP A 83 12.64 -1.46 10.49
CA ASP A 83 13.26 -0.18 10.13
C ASP A 83 12.36 0.68 9.23
N PHE A 84 11.37 0.08 8.57
CA PHE A 84 10.40 0.75 7.71
C PHE A 84 9.00 0.85 8.33
N SER A 85 8.90 0.75 9.66
CA SER A 85 7.63 0.91 10.40
C SER A 85 6.86 2.19 10.03
N TYR A 86 7.57 3.27 9.71
CA TYR A 86 6.95 4.49 9.19
C TYR A 86 6.26 4.27 7.84
N GLU A 87 6.89 3.55 6.91
CA GLU A 87 6.27 3.21 5.61
C GLU A 87 5.04 2.33 5.78
N VAL A 88 5.09 1.37 6.70
CA VAL A 88 3.96 0.52 7.04
C VAL A 88 2.79 1.37 7.54
N SER A 89 3.03 2.26 8.51
CA SER A 89 1.98 3.14 9.03
C SER A 89 1.36 4.04 7.96
N ARG A 90 2.17 4.55 7.02
CA ARG A 90 1.69 5.36 5.89
C ARG A 90 0.78 4.57 4.96
N SER A 91 1.21 3.37 4.61
CA SER A 91 0.49 2.47 3.72
C SER A 91 -0.86 2.07 4.32
N LEU A 92 -0.88 1.76 5.61
CA LEU A 92 -2.08 1.38 6.36
C LEU A 92 -3.14 2.48 6.36
N SER A 93 -2.74 3.75 6.52
CA SER A 93 -3.68 4.87 6.59
C SER A 93 -4.48 5.14 5.30
N ALA A 94 -4.04 4.54 4.19
CA ALA A 94 -4.68 4.68 2.89
C ALA A 94 -5.66 3.53 2.58
N CYS A 95 -5.81 2.59 3.51
CA CYS A 95 -6.61 1.39 3.37
C CYS A 95 -7.81 1.40 4.32
N GLU A 96 -8.77 0.50 4.06
CA GLU A 96 -9.85 0.17 5.00
C GLU A 96 -9.69 -1.23 5.59
N GLY A 97 -8.75 -2.03 5.06
CA GLY A 97 -8.39 -3.33 5.63
C GLY A 97 -6.93 -3.71 5.41
N ALA A 98 -6.52 -4.78 6.06
CA ALA A 98 -5.20 -5.36 5.92
C ALA A 98 -5.25 -6.88 5.90
N LEU A 99 -4.50 -7.51 5.01
CA LEU A 99 -4.28 -8.95 4.98
C LEU A 99 -3.10 -9.27 5.90
N LEU A 100 -3.35 -9.97 7.01
CA LEU A 100 -2.30 -10.46 7.89
C LEU A 100 -1.82 -11.82 7.39
N VAL A 101 -0.70 -11.82 6.68
CA VAL A 101 -0.11 -13.03 6.10
C VAL A 101 0.85 -13.67 7.10
N VAL A 102 0.52 -14.89 7.51
CA VAL A 102 1.31 -15.68 8.45
C VAL A 102 1.72 -16.99 7.77
N ASP A 103 2.99 -17.35 7.84
CA ASP A 103 3.48 -18.62 7.32
C ASP A 103 2.96 -19.78 8.18
N ALA A 104 2.19 -20.68 7.59
CA ALA A 104 1.59 -21.83 8.28
C ALA A 104 2.63 -22.80 8.87
N SER A 105 3.89 -22.75 8.41
CA SER A 105 4.98 -23.58 8.93
C SER A 105 5.78 -22.92 10.05
N GLN A 106 5.87 -21.58 10.07
CA GLN A 106 6.63 -20.85 11.08
C GLN A 106 5.73 -20.42 12.23
N GLY A 107 4.63 -19.72 11.93
CA GLY A 107 3.71 -19.16 12.91
C GLY A 107 3.87 -17.66 13.07
N VAL A 108 3.41 -17.14 14.21
CA VAL A 108 3.38 -15.69 14.47
C VAL A 108 4.75 -15.18 14.90
N GLU A 109 5.27 -14.19 14.16
CA GLU A 109 6.54 -13.52 14.44
C GLU A 109 6.32 -12.11 15.00
N ALA A 110 7.31 -11.59 15.75
CA ALA A 110 7.19 -10.30 16.44
C ALA A 110 6.84 -9.12 15.50
N GLN A 111 7.29 -9.17 14.24
CA GLN A 111 6.99 -8.13 13.25
C GLN A 111 5.53 -8.19 12.77
N SER A 112 4.98 -9.38 12.56
CA SER A 112 3.56 -9.58 12.24
C SER A 112 2.68 -8.99 13.34
N VAL A 113 3.07 -9.19 14.60
CA VAL A 113 2.37 -8.64 15.77
C VAL A 113 2.39 -7.11 15.76
N ALA A 114 3.56 -6.48 15.61
CA ALA A 114 3.71 -5.03 15.64
C ALA A 114 2.91 -4.32 14.52
N ASN A 115 2.97 -4.85 13.31
CA ASN A 115 2.24 -4.30 12.18
C ASN A 115 0.73 -4.54 12.30
N CYS A 116 0.31 -5.69 12.85
CA CYS A 116 -1.10 -5.96 13.12
C CYS A 116 -1.68 -4.99 14.15
N TYR A 117 -0.98 -4.72 15.26
CA TYR A 117 -1.42 -3.70 16.23
C TYR A 117 -1.54 -2.32 15.59
N THR A 118 -0.60 -1.95 14.71
CA THR A 118 -0.68 -0.68 13.97
C THR A 118 -1.93 -0.61 13.09
N ALA A 119 -2.30 -1.71 12.44
CA ALA A 119 -3.52 -1.79 11.63
C ALA A 119 -4.79 -1.65 12.49
N ILE A 120 -4.84 -2.34 13.63
CA ILE A 120 -5.97 -2.28 14.57
C ILE A 120 -6.11 -0.88 15.18
N ASP A 121 -5.01 -0.25 15.58
CA ASP A 121 -5.00 1.11 16.14
C ASP A 121 -5.50 2.15 15.12
N GLN A 122 -5.33 1.88 13.83
CA GLN A 122 -5.89 2.70 12.73
C GLN A 122 -7.33 2.34 12.35
N GLY A 123 -7.93 1.35 13.03
CA GLY A 123 -9.32 0.94 12.81
C GLY A 123 -9.53 0.13 11.52
N LEU A 124 -8.48 -0.50 10.99
CA LEU A 124 -8.58 -1.33 9.79
C LEU A 124 -9.16 -2.70 10.10
N GLU A 125 -9.93 -3.24 9.16
CA GLU A 125 -10.37 -4.63 9.21
C GLU A 125 -9.18 -5.56 8.89
N VAL A 126 -8.79 -6.41 9.83
CA VAL A 126 -7.66 -7.33 9.66
C VAL A 126 -8.16 -8.71 9.29
N VAL A 127 -7.80 -9.19 8.09
CA VAL A 127 -8.15 -10.52 7.59
C VAL A 127 -6.95 -11.46 7.73
N PRO A 128 -7.01 -12.48 8.60
CA PRO A 128 -5.93 -13.45 8.76
C PRO A 128 -5.84 -14.41 7.56
N VAL A 129 -4.62 -14.57 7.05
CA VAL A 129 -4.29 -15.40 5.88
C VAL A 129 -3.09 -16.29 6.22
N LEU A 130 -3.31 -17.59 6.24
CA LEU A 130 -2.29 -18.61 6.47
C LEU A 130 -1.68 -19.03 5.15
N ASN A 131 -0.46 -18.61 4.88
CA ASN A 131 0.26 -18.88 3.63
C ASN A 131 1.13 -20.14 3.72
N LYS A 132 1.59 -20.64 2.57
CA LYS A 132 2.49 -21.80 2.43
C LYS A 132 1.93 -23.12 2.95
N ILE A 133 0.61 -23.32 2.81
CA ILE A 133 -0.04 -24.59 3.15
C ILE A 133 0.44 -25.78 2.30
N ASP A 134 1.13 -25.51 1.19
CA ASP A 134 1.75 -26.53 0.35
C ASP A 134 2.98 -27.21 1.00
N LEU A 135 3.53 -26.62 2.06
CA LEU A 135 4.68 -27.19 2.75
C LEU A 135 4.26 -28.37 3.65
N PRO A 136 5.04 -29.47 3.69
CA PRO A 136 4.73 -30.62 4.54
C PRO A 136 4.86 -30.30 6.04
N SER A 137 5.55 -29.21 6.38
CA SER A 137 5.69 -28.70 7.75
C SER A 137 4.61 -27.67 8.13
N ALA A 138 3.66 -27.39 7.24
CA ALA A 138 2.56 -26.47 7.54
C ALA A 138 1.64 -27.07 8.61
N ASP A 139 1.32 -26.27 9.62
CA ASP A 139 0.41 -26.60 10.71
C ASP A 139 -0.57 -25.43 10.94
N PRO A 140 -1.60 -25.29 10.07
CA PRO A 140 -2.54 -24.18 10.13
C PRO A 140 -3.27 -24.09 11.47
N GLU A 141 -3.64 -25.23 12.06
CA GLU A 141 -4.37 -25.31 13.33
C GLU A 141 -3.56 -24.70 14.48
N ARG A 142 -2.26 -25.02 14.58
CA ARG A 142 -1.37 -24.38 15.56
C ARG A 142 -1.28 -22.88 15.33
N VAL A 143 -1.12 -22.43 14.09
CA VAL A 143 -0.94 -21.01 13.78
C VAL A 143 -2.21 -20.19 14.03
N ILE A 144 -3.40 -20.76 13.79
CA ILE A 144 -4.68 -20.13 14.18
C ILE A 144 -4.67 -19.83 15.68
N HIS A 145 -4.30 -20.83 16.49
CA HIS A 145 -4.24 -20.67 17.93
C HIS A 145 -3.22 -19.62 18.37
N GLU A 146 -2.05 -19.56 17.73
CA GLU A 146 -1.05 -18.51 17.99
C GLU A 146 -1.56 -17.11 17.65
N ILE A 147 -2.29 -16.95 16.54
CA ILE A 147 -2.89 -15.66 16.17
C ILE A 147 -3.90 -15.23 17.25
N GLU A 148 -4.76 -16.14 17.70
CA GLU A 148 -5.76 -15.85 18.73
C GLU A 148 -5.13 -15.53 20.10
N GLU A 149 -4.10 -16.27 20.51
CA GLU A 149 -3.47 -16.06 21.82
C GLU A 149 -2.51 -14.86 21.86
N ILE A 150 -1.74 -14.63 20.81
CA ILE A 150 -0.65 -13.63 20.79
C ILE A 150 -1.16 -12.28 20.27
N ILE A 151 -1.93 -12.30 19.18
CA ILE A 151 -2.43 -11.09 18.52
C ILE A 151 -3.79 -10.69 19.09
N GLY A 152 -4.63 -11.67 19.45
CA GLY A 152 -5.95 -11.41 20.01
C GLY A 152 -7.02 -11.12 18.97
N ILE A 153 -6.85 -11.60 17.73
CA ILE A 153 -7.87 -11.53 16.67
C ILE A 153 -8.48 -12.91 16.44
N GLU A 154 -9.77 -12.95 16.09
CA GLU A 154 -10.45 -14.20 15.73
C GLU A 154 -9.86 -14.76 14.43
N ALA A 155 -9.36 -16.01 14.48
CA ALA A 155 -8.66 -16.63 13.35
C ALA A 155 -9.23 -18.00 12.97
N GLU A 156 -10.32 -18.45 13.59
CA GLU A 156 -11.00 -19.71 13.24
C GLU A 156 -11.34 -19.79 11.74
N ASP A 157 -11.80 -18.68 11.17
CA ASP A 157 -12.12 -18.53 9.73
C ASP A 157 -10.94 -17.98 8.90
N ALA A 158 -9.70 -18.16 9.37
CA ALA A 158 -8.51 -17.75 8.65
C ALA A 158 -8.38 -18.51 7.33
N LEU A 159 -8.05 -17.77 6.28
CA LEU A 159 -7.96 -18.32 4.94
C LEU A 159 -6.65 -19.08 4.77
N ARG A 160 -6.76 -20.31 4.31
CA ARG A 160 -5.63 -21.18 4.01
C ARG A 160 -5.25 -21.02 2.55
N VAL A 161 -4.07 -20.48 2.29
CA VAL A 161 -3.61 -20.18 0.93
C VAL A 161 -2.21 -20.73 0.67
N SER A 162 -1.94 -21.04 -0.58
CA SER A 162 -0.58 -21.24 -1.08
C SER A 162 -0.34 -20.22 -2.19
N ALA A 163 0.38 -19.14 -1.88
CA ALA A 163 0.78 -18.16 -2.88
C ALA A 163 1.61 -18.78 -4.03
N LYS A 164 2.30 -19.90 -3.75
CA LYS A 164 3.11 -20.64 -4.71
C LYS A 164 2.28 -21.43 -5.71
N THR A 165 1.30 -22.20 -5.23
CA THR A 165 0.47 -23.06 -6.10
C THR A 165 -0.80 -22.36 -6.61
N GLY A 166 -1.24 -21.30 -5.93
CA GLY A 166 -2.49 -20.59 -6.16
C GLY A 166 -3.69 -21.18 -5.43
N GLU A 167 -3.51 -22.24 -4.62
CA GLU A 167 -4.59 -22.81 -3.81
C GLU A 167 -5.12 -21.78 -2.79
N GLY A 168 -6.45 -21.68 -2.68
CA GLY A 168 -7.14 -20.78 -1.74
C GLY A 168 -7.15 -19.29 -2.12
N VAL A 169 -6.48 -18.90 -3.21
CA VAL A 169 -6.39 -17.48 -3.61
C VAL A 169 -7.73 -16.95 -4.14
N ASP A 170 -8.52 -17.80 -4.80
CA ASP A 170 -9.83 -17.39 -5.30
C ASP A 170 -10.80 -17.16 -4.13
N GLU A 171 -10.74 -17.98 -3.09
CA GLU A 171 -11.46 -17.78 -1.83
C GLU A 171 -10.99 -16.51 -1.09
N LEU A 172 -9.69 -16.19 -1.15
CA LEU A 172 -9.14 -14.95 -0.61
C LEU A 172 -9.68 -13.71 -1.32
N LEU A 173 -9.77 -13.73 -2.66
CA LEU A 173 -10.34 -12.61 -3.43
C LEU A 173 -11.80 -12.36 -3.04
N GLU A 174 -12.60 -13.42 -2.86
CA GLU A 174 -13.99 -13.31 -2.38
C GLU A 174 -14.09 -12.82 -0.94
N ALA A 175 -13.19 -13.25 -0.07
CA ALA A 175 -13.13 -12.76 1.30
C ALA A 175 -12.75 -11.28 1.36
N ILE A 176 -11.87 -10.80 0.48
CA ILE A 176 -11.55 -9.36 0.36
C ILE A 176 -12.80 -8.55 0.02
N VAL A 177 -13.63 -9.04 -0.91
CA VAL A 177 -14.91 -8.37 -1.24
C VAL A 177 -15.85 -8.29 -0.05
N THR A 178 -15.94 -9.39 0.72
CA THR A 178 -16.97 -9.55 1.75
C THR A 178 -16.57 -9.03 3.13
N ARG A 179 -15.30 -9.16 3.51
CA ARG A 179 -14.79 -8.79 4.84
C ARG A 179 -14.28 -7.36 4.88
N ILE A 180 -13.54 -6.91 3.86
CA ILE A 180 -12.98 -5.55 3.85
C ILE A 180 -14.09 -4.56 3.49
N PRO A 181 -14.33 -3.49 4.28
CA PRO A 181 -15.35 -2.51 3.97
C PRO A 181 -14.96 -1.64 2.76
N PRO A 182 -15.94 -1.11 2.01
CA PRO A 182 -15.66 -0.09 1.00
C PRO A 182 -15.17 1.20 1.65
N PRO A 183 -14.42 2.04 0.91
CA PRO A 183 -14.05 3.35 1.39
C PRO A 183 -15.25 4.27 1.57
N GLU A 184 -15.14 5.15 2.56
CA GLU A 184 -16.11 6.21 2.83
C GLU A 184 -15.62 7.54 2.26
N GLY A 185 -16.55 8.31 1.70
CA GLY A 185 -16.25 9.60 1.09
C GLY A 185 -17.44 10.18 0.33
N ASP A 186 -17.36 11.46 0.01
CA ASP A 186 -18.29 12.19 -0.84
C ASP A 186 -17.53 12.85 -1.99
N GLU A 187 -17.86 12.46 -3.21
CA GLU A 187 -17.29 12.98 -4.45
C GLU A 187 -17.59 14.47 -4.68
N GLU A 188 -18.65 15.01 -4.06
CA GLU A 188 -19.06 16.41 -4.19
C GLU A 188 -18.51 17.30 -3.07
N ALA A 189 -17.85 16.70 -2.07
CA ALA A 189 -17.17 17.44 -1.01
C ALA A 189 -15.90 18.15 -1.53
N PRO A 190 -15.38 19.14 -0.79
CA PRO A 190 -14.06 19.69 -1.08
C PRO A 190 -12.99 18.60 -1.14
N LEU A 191 -12.05 18.72 -2.09
CA LEU A 191 -11.00 17.73 -2.29
C LEU A 191 -10.16 17.56 -1.03
N GLN A 192 -10.04 16.32 -0.56
CA GLN A 192 -9.04 15.91 0.42
C GLN A 192 -8.32 14.69 -0.11
N ALA A 193 -7.10 14.89 -0.61
CA ALA A 193 -6.24 13.81 -1.08
C ALA A 193 -4.97 13.73 -0.22
N LEU A 194 -4.81 12.64 0.52
CA LEU A 194 -3.65 12.39 1.38
C LEU A 194 -2.47 11.93 0.53
N ILE A 195 -1.31 12.55 0.70
CA ILE A 195 -0.06 12.10 0.07
C ILE A 195 0.48 10.91 0.87
N ILE A 196 0.41 9.71 0.31
CA ILE A 196 0.87 8.45 0.92
C ILE A 196 2.38 8.33 0.77
N ASP A 197 2.88 8.66 -0.42
CA ASP A 197 4.29 8.60 -0.76
C ASP A 197 4.63 9.59 -1.89
N SER A 198 5.92 9.89 -2.05
CA SER A 198 6.41 10.78 -3.10
C SER A 198 7.81 10.39 -3.53
N TRP A 199 8.09 10.42 -4.82
CA TRP A 199 9.44 10.22 -5.34
C TRP A 199 9.74 11.14 -6.51
N PHE A 200 11.02 11.27 -6.82
CA PHE A 200 11.49 12.05 -7.95
C PHE A 200 11.65 11.16 -9.18
N ASP A 201 11.04 11.59 -10.28
CA ASP A 201 11.26 11.07 -11.62
C ASP A 201 12.03 12.11 -12.45
N ASN A 202 13.05 11.66 -13.19
CA ASN A 202 13.94 12.54 -13.94
C ASN A 202 13.25 13.34 -15.04
N TYR A 203 12.12 12.88 -15.55
CA TYR A 203 11.37 13.51 -16.64
C TYR A 203 10.10 14.20 -16.15
N LEU A 204 9.42 13.59 -15.16
CA LEU A 204 8.11 14.04 -14.68
C LEU A 204 8.22 14.96 -13.44
N GLY A 205 9.39 15.02 -12.79
CA GLY A 205 9.58 15.70 -11.52
C GLY A 205 9.04 14.85 -10.36
N VAL A 206 8.55 15.49 -9.30
CA VAL A 206 7.98 14.75 -8.16
C VAL A 206 6.64 14.14 -8.55
N VAL A 207 6.56 12.82 -8.44
CA VAL A 207 5.33 12.03 -8.55
C VAL A 207 4.84 11.75 -7.13
N ALA A 208 3.60 12.14 -6.84
CA ALA A 208 2.96 11.91 -5.55
C ALA A 208 1.94 10.78 -5.67
N LEU A 209 2.07 9.75 -4.84
CA LEU A 209 1.05 8.73 -4.66
C LEU A 209 0.04 9.26 -3.62
N VAL A 210 -1.23 9.30 -3.99
CA VAL A 210 -2.29 9.90 -3.19
C VAL A 210 -3.47 8.96 -2.97
N ARG A 211 -4.10 9.12 -1.82
CA ARG A 211 -5.40 8.58 -1.47
C ARG A 211 -6.44 9.70 -1.53
N VAL A 212 -7.44 9.61 -2.40
CA VAL A 212 -8.54 10.60 -2.40
C VAL A 212 -9.59 10.15 -1.38
N VAL A 213 -9.74 10.89 -0.28
CA VAL A 213 -10.72 10.62 0.78
C VAL A 213 -12.03 11.35 0.49
N GLN A 214 -11.95 12.60 0.02
CA GLN A 214 -13.11 13.43 -0.32
C GLN A 214 -12.90 14.13 -1.65
N GLY A 215 -14.02 14.40 -2.34
CA GLY A 215 -14.05 15.15 -3.59
C GLY A 215 -13.52 14.38 -4.79
N ARG A 216 -13.09 15.13 -5.80
CA ARG A 216 -12.45 14.62 -7.03
C ARG A 216 -11.30 15.52 -7.42
N MET A 217 -10.27 14.95 -8.04
CA MET A 217 -9.13 15.65 -8.61
C MET A 217 -9.04 15.33 -10.10
N ARG A 218 -8.95 16.37 -10.93
CA ARG A 218 -8.88 16.26 -12.39
C ARG A 218 -7.61 16.87 -12.93
N LYS A 219 -7.27 16.46 -14.14
CA LYS A 219 -6.25 17.13 -14.94
C LYS A 219 -6.57 18.63 -15.10
N ARG A 220 -5.55 19.47 -14.95
CA ARG A 220 -5.57 20.95 -14.96
C ARG A 220 -6.15 21.63 -13.73
N ASP A 221 -6.62 20.88 -12.72
CA ASP A 221 -7.08 21.48 -11.48
C ASP A 221 -5.94 22.22 -10.78
N ARG A 222 -6.30 23.28 -10.05
CA ARG A 222 -5.36 24.01 -9.20
C ARG A 222 -5.50 23.50 -7.77
N ILE A 223 -4.45 22.85 -7.30
CA ILE A 223 -4.40 22.23 -5.99
C ILE A 223 -3.48 23.01 -5.05
N LEU A 224 -3.75 22.91 -3.76
CA LEU A 224 -3.01 23.48 -2.65
C LEU A 224 -2.51 22.34 -1.77
N ALA A 225 -1.21 22.26 -1.54
CA ALA A 225 -0.63 21.46 -0.47
C ALA A 225 -0.86 22.20 0.86
N MET A 226 -1.71 21.66 1.73
CA MET A 226 -2.22 22.41 2.89
C MET A 226 -1.15 22.75 3.93
N SER A 227 -0.22 21.83 4.20
CA SER A 227 0.85 22.01 5.18
C SER A 227 1.96 22.91 4.65
N VAL A 228 2.29 22.78 3.36
CA VAL A 228 3.35 23.58 2.71
C VAL A 228 2.84 24.96 2.27
N GLY A 229 1.53 25.10 2.05
CA GLY A 229 0.89 26.34 1.58
C GLY A 229 1.20 26.69 0.12
N ARG A 230 1.71 25.74 -0.67
CA ARG A 230 2.09 25.94 -2.08
C ARG A 230 0.98 25.47 -3.01
N GLN A 231 0.77 26.24 -4.07
CA GLN A 231 -0.21 25.95 -5.11
C GLN A 231 0.48 25.33 -6.33
N TYR A 232 -0.19 24.35 -6.91
CA TYR A 232 0.27 23.62 -8.09
C TYR A 232 -0.86 23.44 -9.09
N GLN A 233 -0.51 23.21 -10.35
CA GLN A 233 -1.46 22.82 -11.36
C GLN A 233 -1.25 21.34 -11.68
N VAL A 234 -2.32 20.56 -11.64
CA VAL A 234 -2.28 19.13 -11.95
C VAL A 234 -2.03 18.94 -13.44
N ASP A 235 -0.91 18.32 -13.79
CA ASP A 235 -0.56 17.99 -15.17
C ASP A 235 -1.17 16.64 -15.58
N LYS A 236 -1.08 15.65 -14.68
CA LYS A 236 -1.59 14.30 -14.89
C LYS A 236 -2.08 13.68 -13.59
N VAL A 237 -3.09 12.85 -13.71
CA VAL A 237 -3.51 11.90 -12.68
C VAL A 237 -3.64 10.51 -13.31
N GLY A 238 -3.53 9.48 -12.49
CA GLY A 238 -3.64 8.12 -12.98
C GLY A 238 -3.57 7.09 -11.87
N VAL A 239 -3.65 5.83 -12.25
CA VAL A 239 -3.54 4.68 -11.34
C VAL A 239 -2.45 3.74 -11.85
N PHE A 240 -1.99 2.82 -11.01
CA PHE A 240 -1.01 1.82 -11.41
C PHE A 240 -1.74 0.49 -11.64
N THR A 241 -1.91 0.08 -12.89
CA THR A 241 -2.46 -1.24 -13.25
C THR A 241 -1.32 -2.14 -13.71
N PRO A 242 -0.60 -2.72 -12.75
CA PRO A 242 0.88 -2.68 -12.61
C PRO A 242 1.71 -1.60 -13.32
N HIS A 243 1.36 -1.22 -14.55
CA HIS A 243 1.97 -0.10 -15.28
C HIS A 243 1.20 1.19 -15.00
N ALA A 244 1.85 2.34 -15.16
CA ALA A 244 1.18 3.63 -15.01
C ALA A 244 0.11 3.84 -16.11
N GLU A 245 -1.15 3.97 -15.71
CA GLU A 245 -2.28 4.28 -16.59
C GLU A 245 -2.82 5.68 -16.27
N GLU A 246 -2.76 6.59 -17.25
CA GLU A 246 -3.30 7.95 -17.11
C GLU A 246 -4.84 7.89 -17.08
N ARG A 247 -5.44 8.62 -16.14
CA ARG A 247 -6.89 8.78 -15.98
C ARG A 247 -7.28 10.24 -16.17
N ASP A 248 -8.54 10.50 -16.48
CA ASP A 248 -9.06 11.87 -16.56
C ASP A 248 -9.26 12.50 -15.17
N GLU A 249 -9.59 11.66 -14.18
CA GLU A 249 -9.82 12.06 -12.80
C GLU A 249 -9.48 10.94 -11.80
N LEU A 250 -9.24 11.34 -10.55
CA LEU A 250 -9.27 10.49 -9.36
C LEU A 250 -10.43 10.96 -8.47
N ALA A 251 -11.30 10.06 -8.08
CA ALA A 251 -12.47 10.33 -7.25
C ALA A 251 -12.27 9.81 -5.82
N ALA A 252 -13.13 10.25 -4.90
CA ALA A 252 -13.10 9.76 -3.52
C ALA A 252 -13.20 8.22 -3.48
N GLY A 253 -12.31 7.62 -2.70
CA GLY A 253 -12.09 6.18 -2.67
C GLY A 253 -11.04 5.65 -3.64
N ASP A 254 -10.43 6.48 -4.50
CA ASP A 254 -9.34 6.04 -5.39
C ASP A 254 -7.96 6.18 -4.72
N VAL A 255 -7.04 5.31 -5.15
CA VAL A 255 -5.60 5.41 -4.89
C VAL A 255 -4.90 5.56 -6.24
N GLY A 256 -4.05 6.57 -6.38
CA GLY A 256 -3.43 6.86 -7.67
C GLY A 256 -2.27 7.84 -7.57
N TYR A 257 -1.63 8.12 -8.68
CA TYR A 257 -0.55 9.10 -8.76
C TYR A 257 -1.02 10.46 -9.27
N VAL A 258 -0.31 11.50 -8.84
CA VAL A 258 -0.50 12.89 -9.25
C VAL A 258 0.84 13.48 -9.64
N ILE A 259 0.86 14.15 -10.79
CA ILE A 259 2.00 14.92 -11.29
C ILE A 259 1.53 16.36 -11.45
N ALA A 260 2.22 17.30 -10.79
CA ALA A 260 1.80 18.70 -10.73
C ALA A 260 2.97 19.69 -10.85
N GLY A 261 3.98 19.36 -11.66
CA GLY A 261 5.17 20.20 -11.90
C GLY A 261 6.00 20.52 -10.66
N ILE A 262 5.94 19.67 -9.63
CA ILE A 262 6.64 19.85 -8.37
C ILE A 262 8.12 19.48 -8.59
N LYS A 263 9.02 20.46 -8.39
CA LYS A 263 10.46 20.32 -8.69
C LYS A 263 11.30 19.77 -7.53
N ASP A 264 10.77 19.86 -6.32
CA ASP A 264 11.47 19.54 -5.08
C ASP A 264 10.57 18.67 -4.22
N ILE A 265 11.13 17.59 -3.65
CA ILE A 265 10.38 16.62 -2.84
C ILE A 265 9.72 17.31 -1.62
N GLY A 266 10.35 18.36 -1.07
CA GLY A 266 9.77 19.17 0.00
C GLY A 266 8.55 19.99 -0.41
N GLY A 267 8.22 20.07 -1.70
CA GLY A 267 6.99 20.68 -2.23
C GLY A 267 5.74 19.81 -2.08
N ALA A 268 5.91 18.49 -1.90
CA ALA A 268 4.83 17.53 -1.67
C ALA A 268 5.26 16.61 -0.52
N LYS A 269 5.13 17.12 0.71
CA LYS A 269 5.51 16.34 1.89
C LYS A 269 4.55 15.17 2.06
N VAL A 270 5.12 14.00 2.34
CA VAL A 270 4.32 12.84 2.69
C VAL A 270 3.53 13.11 3.97
N GLY A 271 2.24 12.76 3.96
CA GLY A 271 1.28 13.08 5.02
C GLY A 271 0.61 14.44 4.87
N ASP A 272 0.99 15.23 3.88
CA ASP A 272 0.24 16.44 3.54
C ASP A 272 -1.07 16.10 2.82
N THR A 273 -1.99 17.06 2.80
CA THR A 273 -3.27 16.96 2.11
C THR A 273 -3.27 17.92 0.91
N PHE A 274 -3.57 17.40 -0.27
CA PHE A 274 -3.96 18.22 -1.41
C PHE A 274 -5.45 18.55 -1.34
N THR A 275 -5.77 19.83 -1.56
CA THR A 275 -7.14 20.34 -1.73
C THR A 275 -7.22 21.27 -2.93
N HIS A 276 -8.42 21.58 -3.43
CA HIS A 276 -8.60 22.62 -4.46
C HIS A 276 -8.32 24.02 -3.93
N VAL A 277 -7.69 24.88 -4.74
CA VAL A 277 -7.45 26.29 -4.42
C VAL A 277 -8.75 27.08 -4.36
N ASP A 278 -9.66 26.83 -5.30
CA ASP A 278 -10.92 27.59 -5.45
C ASP A 278 -12.00 27.15 -4.45
N ARG A 279 -11.88 25.93 -3.91
CA ARG A 279 -12.79 25.36 -2.91
C ARG A 279 -11.98 24.50 -1.91
N PRO A 280 -11.22 25.14 -1.00
CA PRO A 280 -10.35 24.42 -0.08
C PRO A 280 -11.17 23.64 0.96
N ALA A 281 -10.67 22.48 1.35
CA ALA A 281 -11.13 21.77 2.54
C ALA A 281 -10.89 22.62 3.79
N ALA A 282 -11.80 22.51 4.77
CA ALA A 282 -11.73 23.30 6.00
C ALA A 282 -10.51 22.91 6.86
N GLU A 283 -10.21 21.61 6.91
CA GLU A 283 -9.13 21.04 7.71
C GLU A 283 -8.35 20.02 6.86
N PRO A 284 -7.02 19.90 7.06
CA PRO A 284 -6.25 18.84 6.44
C PRO A 284 -6.64 17.48 7.05
N LEU A 285 -6.35 16.40 6.32
CA LEU A 285 -6.47 15.05 6.87
C LEU A 285 -5.44 14.87 8.00
N PRO A 286 -5.70 13.95 8.95
CA PRO A 286 -4.70 13.57 9.95
C PRO A 286 -3.43 13.11 9.23
N GLY A 287 -2.38 13.93 9.29
CA GLY A 287 -1.11 13.64 8.64
C GLY A 287 -0.31 12.60 9.42
N PHE A 288 0.92 12.35 8.96
CA PHE A 288 1.84 11.44 9.64
C PHE A 288 2.66 12.14 10.72
N GLN A 289 3.01 11.40 11.77
CA GLN A 289 3.97 11.88 12.76
C GLN A 289 5.36 11.97 12.12
N GLU A 290 6.11 13.04 12.40
CA GLU A 290 7.49 13.12 11.95
C GLU A 290 8.33 11.99 12.57
N VAL A 291 9.04 11.24 11.73
CA VAL A 291 9.95 10.18 12.17
C VAL A 291 11.10 10.80 12.93
N GLN A 292 11.29 10.36 14.18
CA GLN A 292 12.47 10.72 14.95
C GLN A 292 13.57 9.67 14.73
N PRO A 293 14.74 10.04 14.18
CA PRO A 293 15.86 9.13 14.05
C PRO A 293 16.26 8.55 15.40
N ARG A 294 16.33 7.21 15.50
CA ARG A 294 16.70 6.50 16.74
C ARG A 294 18.17 6.09 16.76
N VAL A 295 18.78 5.90 15.60
CA VAL A 295 20.17 5.47 15.43
C VAL A 295 20.91 6.53 14.63
N PHE A 296 22.10 6.89 15.11
CA PHE A 296 22.97 7.89 14.47
C PHE A 296 24.31 7.25 14.13
N ALA A 297 24.82 7.55 12.95
CA ALA A 297 26.15 7.12 12.51
C ALA A 297 26.89 8.31 11.89
N GLY A 298 28.19 8.41 12.16
CA GLY A 298 29.07 9.36 11.48
C GLY A 298 29.68 8.69 10.25
N LEU A 299 29.37 9.21 9.07
CA LEU A 299 29.97 8.79 7.81
C LEU A 299 31.11 9.75 7.48
N TYR A 300 32.30 9.21 7.28
CA TYR A 300 33.47 9.97 6.86
C TYR A 300 34.07 9.29 5.63
N PRO A 301 34.46 10.05 4.60
CA PRO A 301 35.10 9.45 3.46
C PRO A 301 36.50 8.96 3.86
N VAL A 302 36.95 7.86 3.26
CA VAL A 302 38.28 7.30 3.56
C VAL A 302 39.38 8.25 3.04
N SER A 303 39.11 8.91 1.92
CA SER A 303 39.94 10.00 1.37
C SER A 303 39.23 11.33 1.54
N SER A 304 39.98 12.40 1.83
CA SER A 304 39.45 13.76 1.82
C SER A 304 38.93 14.20 0.45
N ASP A 305 39.46 13.60 -0.61
CA ASP A 305 39.12 13.95 -1.99
C ASP A 305 37.69 13.49 -2.34
N ASP A 306 37.17 12.47 -1.66
CA ASP A 306 35.83 11.94 -1.87
C ASP A 306 34.76 12.70 -1.06
N TYR A 307 35.13 13.80 -0.38
CA TYR A 307 34.19 14.56 0.46
C TYR A 307 33.09 15.25 -0.35
N GLU A 308 33.35 15.67 -1.59
CA GLU A 308 32.33 16.27 -2.45
C GLU A 308 31.32 15.24 -3.01
N ASP A 309 31.71 13.96 -3.05
CA ASP A 309 30.89 12.86 -3.60
C ASP A 309 30.12 12.08 -2.51
N LEU A 310 30.38 12.35 -1.21
CA LEU A 310 29.71 11.74 -0.04
C LEU A 310 28.38 12.42 0.30
#